data_AF-A0A7X7S4T3-F1
#
_entry.id   AF-A0A7X7S4T3-F1
#
_cell.length_a   1.000
_cell.length_b   1.000
_cell.length_c   1.000
_cell.angle_alpha   90.00
_cell.angle_beta   90.00
_cell.angle_gamma   90.00
#
_symmetry.space_group_name_H-M   'P 1'
#
loop_
_entity.id
_entity.type
_entity.pdbx_description
1 polymer ?
#
loop_
_entity_poly.entity_id
_entity_poly.type
_entity_poly.pdbx_seq_one_letter_code
_entity_poly.pdbx_strand_id
1 'polypeptide(L)'
;ADVVASLALGARFTLVGRAYLYGLMAGGREGVDRAIAILSDQVRRTMQLLQVRTVEELNPSHVTQLTRFNRVDHPVRAVTERG
;
A
#
# COMPACT_ATOMS: atom_id res chain seq x y z
N ALA A 1 -0.34 -1.62 2.97
CA ALA A 1 -1.41 -0.61 3.16
C ALA A 1 -2.58 -0.81 2.17
N ASP A 2 -2.39 -1.57 1.09
CA ASP A 2 -3.32 -1.67 -0.04
C ASP A 2 -4.71 -2.19 0.35
N VAL A 3 -4.78 -3.12 1.31
CA VAL A 3 -6.05 -3.64 1.84
C VAL A 3 -6.85 -2.51 2.49
N VAL A 4 -6.23 -1.76 3.40
CA VAL A 4 -6.88 -0.63 4.09
C VAL A 4 -7.28 0.46 3.12
N ALA A 5 -6.41 0.80 2.15
CA ALA A 5 -6.73 1.79 1.13
C ALA A 5 -7.92 1.36 0.26
N SER A 6 -7.99 0.08 -0.12
CA SER A 6 -9.11 -0.46 -0.91
C SER A 6 -10.42 -0.41 -0.13
N LEU A 7 -10.40 -0.79 1.15
CA LEU A 7 -11.58 -0.71 2.04
C LEU A 7 -12.04 0.73 2.23
N ALA A 8 -11.10 1.66 2.47
CA ALA A 8 -11.38 3.09 2.62
C ALA A 8 -12.01 3.71 1.35
N LEU A 9 -11.69 3.16 0.17
CA LEU A 9 -12.29 3.55 -1.12
C LEU A 9 -13.62 2.83 -1.42
N GLY A 10 -14.16 2.05 -0.47
CA GLY A 10 -15.47 1.41 -0.58
C GLY A 10 -15.46 -0.06 -0.98
N ALA A 11 -14.30 -0.72 -1.05
CA ALA A 11 -14.27 -2.16 -1.26
C ALA A 11 -14.86 -2.89 -0.05
N ARG A 12 -15.60 -3.98 -0.28
CA ARG A 12 -16.09 -4.87 0.80
C ARG A 12 -15.07 -5.92 1.21
N PHE A 13 -14.17 -6.30 0.30
CA PHE A 13 -13.13 -7.28 0.50
C PHE A 13 -12.01 -7.09 -0.53
N THR A 14 -10.86 -7.72 -0.29
CA THR A 14 -9.71 -7.71 -1.20
C THR A 14 -9.17 -9.12 -1.38
N LEU A 15 -8.77 -9.46 -2.60
CA LEU A 15 -8.18 -10.77 -2.92
C LEU A 15 -6.66 -10.68 -2.93
N VAL A 16 -6.00 -11.73 -2.42
CA VAL A 16 -4.53 -11.83 -2.39
C VAL A 16 -4.09 -13.13 -3.07
N GLY A 17 -3.39 -13.02 -4.19
CA GLY A 17 -2.89 -14.17 -4.95
C GLY A 17 -1.42 -14.47 -4.65
N ARG A 18 -0.52 -13.60 -5.12
CA ARG A 18 0.93 -13.85 -5.07
C ARG A 18 1.47 -14.07 -3.66
N ALA A 19 1.02 -13.29 -2.67
CA ALA A 19 1.51 -13.45 -1.31
C ALA A 19 1.18 -14.83 -0.72
N TYR A 20 -0.02 -15.35 -1.01
CA TYR A 20 -0.41 -16.71 -0.64
C TYR A 20 0.48 -17.75 -1.33
N LEU A 21 0.64 -17.65 -2.65
CA LEU A 21 1.45 -18.60 -3.43
C LEU A 21 2.92 -18.59 -3.01
N TYR A 22 3.48 -17.42 -2.71
CA TYR A 22 4.86 -17.31 -2.25
C TYR A 22 5.03 -17.88 -0.84
N GLY A 23 4.07 -17.67 0.06
CA GLY A 23 4.05 -18.36 1.35
C GLY A 23 4.01 -19.88 1.18
N LEU A 24 3.14 -20.37 0.30
CA LEU A 24 3.01 -21.79 -0.01
C LEU A 24 4.30 -22.39 -0.55
N MET A 25 4.98 -21.70 -1.48
CA MET A 25 6.24 -22.18 -2.04
C MET A 25 7.41 -22.10 -1.05
N ALA A 26 7.42 -21.11 -0.16
CA ALA A 26 8.50 -20.90 0.80
C ALA A 26 8.46 -21.86 2.00
N GLY A 27 7.27 -22.28 2.44
CA GLY A 27 7.11 -23.07 3.66
C GLY A 27 5.84 -23.90 3.74
N GLY A 28 5.22 -24.22 2.60
CA GLY A 28 3.96 -24.97 2.58
C GLY A 28 2.86 -24.24 3.35
N ARG A 29 2.10 -24.98 4.16
CA ARG A 29 1.02 -24.43 4.99
C ARG A 29 1.52 -23.38 5.97
N GLU A 30 2.62 -23.63 6.68
CA GLU A 30 3.15 -22.67 7.65
C GLU A 30 3.57 -21.35 6.99
N GLY A 31 4.11 -21.43 5.77
CA GLY A 31 4.43 -20.25 4.99
C GLY A 31 3.19 -19.46 4.56
N VAL A 32 2.08 -20.14 4.22
CA VAL A 32 0.78 -19.49 4.00
C VAL A 32 0.27 -18.81 5.27
N ASP A 33 0.28 -19.52 6.40
CA ASP A 33 -0.19 -18.99 7.69
C ASP A 33 0.62 -17.76 8.08
N ARG A 34 1.95 -17.78 7.84
CA ARG A 34 2.82 -16.64 8.07
C ARG A 34 2.50 -15.47 7.15
N ALA A 35 2.23 -15.71 5.86
CA ALA A 35 1.84 -14.67 4.92
C ALA A 35 0.52 -13.99 5.35
N ILE A 36 -0.47 -14.77 5.77
CA ILE A 36 -1.74 -14.26 6.30
C ILE A 36 -1.51 -13.44 7.57
N ALA A 37 -0.72 -13.95 8.52
CA ALA A 37 -0.41 -13.23 9.75
C ALA A 37 0.27 -11.87 9.48
N ILE A 38 1.22 -11.82 8.55
CA ILE A 38 1.87 -10.56 8.13
C ILE A 38 0.84 -9.59 7.57
N LEU A 39 -0.04 -10.04 6.68
CA LEU A 39 -1.09 -9.18 6.11
C LEU A 39 -2.03 -8.64 7.19
N SER A 40 -2.48 -9.49 8.11
CA SER A 40 -3.33 -9.10 9.24
C SER A 40 -2.64 -8.07 10.15
N ASP A 41 -1.35 -8.27 10.45
CA ASP A 41 -0.58 -7.33 11.27
C ASP A 41 -0.39 -5.98 10.57
N GLN A 42 -0.18 -5.98 9.26
CA GLN A 42 -0.09 -4.75 8.47
C GLN A 42 -1.42 -3.99 8.47
N VAL A 43 -2.55 -4.67 8.30
CA VAL A 43 -3.88 -4.06 8.39
C VAL A 43 -4.08 -3.41 9.76
N ARG A 44 -3.84 -4.16 10.85
CA ARG A 44 -3.99 -3.65 12.22
C ARG A 44 -3.09 -2.45 12.48
N ARG A 45 -1.82 -2.53 12.08
CA ARG A 45 -0.84 -1.45 12.23
C ARG A 45 -1.27 -0.19 11.47
N THR A 46 -1.71 -0.34 10.22
CA THR A 46 -2.19 0.81 9.43
C THR A 46 -3.43 1.44 10.09
N MET A 47 -4.40 0.65 10.55
CA MET A 47 -5.57 1.18 11.26
C MET A 47 -5.20 1.92 12.55
N GLN A 48 -4.26 1.39 13.33
CA GLN A 48 -3.73 2.06 14.52
C GLN A 48 -3.08 3.41 14.20
N LEU A 49 -2.28 3.48 13.13
CA LEU A 49 -1.65 4.72 12.67
C LEU A 49 -2.68 5.76 12.20
N LEU A 50 -3.79 5.30 11.61
CA LEU A 50 -4.92 6.14 11.22
C LEU A 50 -5.86 6.47 12.38
N GLN A 51 -5.61 5.93 13.57
CA GLN A 51 -6.46 6.07 14.76
C GLN A 51 -7.91 5.62 14.57
N VAL A 52 -8.12 4.62 13.71
CA VAL A 52 -9.42 3.97 13.51
C VAL A 52 -9.47 2.63 14.24
N ARG A 53 -10.62 2.32 14.84
CA ARG A 53 -10.82 1.12 15.67
C ARG A 53 -11.50 0.00 14.91
N THR A 54 -12.33 0.33 13.92
CA THR A 54 -13.05 -0.65 13.10
C THR A 54 -12.88 -0.35 11.62
N VAL A 55 -13.13 -1.34 10.78
CA VAL A 55 -12.98 -1.19 9.32
C VAL A 55 -14.06 -0.28 8.73
N GLU A 56 -15.21 -0.16 9.39
CA GLU A 56 -16.33 0.71 9.02
C GLU A 56 -16.01 2.20 9.23
N GLU A 57 -15.05 2.52 10.11
CA GLU A 57 -14.56 3.89 10.32
C GLU A 57 -13.65 4.35 9.16
N LEU A 58 -13.18 3.43 8.31
CA LEU A 58 -12.38 3.77 7.13
C LEU A 58 -13.24 4.48 6.08
N ASN A 59 -12.69 5.58 5.57
CA ASN A 59 -13.32 6.39 4.54
C ASN A 59 -12.27 7.05 3.63
N PRO A 60 -12.65 7.64 2.49
CA PRO A 60 -11.71 8.15 1.49
C PRO A 60 -10.74 9.22 2.00
N SER A 61 -11.03 9.93 3.09
CA SER A 61 -10.11 10.94 3.66
C SER A 61 -8.81 10.33 4.18
N HIS A 62 -8.78 9.02 4.45
CA HIS A 62 -7.59 8.30 4.91
C HIS A 62 -6.64 7.92 3.77
N VAL A 63 -7.01 8.16 2.51
CA VAL A 63 -6.23 7.75 1.34
C VAL A 63 -5.92 8.96 0.47
N THR A 64 -4.64 9.23 0.28
CA THR A 64 -4.19 10.16 -0.76
C THR A 64 -3.86 9.37 -2.02
N GLN A 65 -4.68 9.50 -3.07
CA GLN A 65 -4.33 9.00 -4.39
C GLN A 65 -3.36 9.96 -5.08
N LEU A 66 -2.13 9.50 -5.27
CA LEU A 66 -1.16 10.22 -6.09
C LEU A 66 -1.61 10.15 -7.54
N THR A 67 -2.07 11.27 -8.09
CA THR A 67 -2.23 11.44 -9.54
C THR A 67 -0.85 11.59 -10.17
N ARG A 68 -0.74 11.18 -11.43
CA ARG A 68 0.53 11.07 -12.19
C ARG A 68 1.47 12.25 -11.89
N PHE A 69 2.64 11.95 -11.31
CA PHE A 69 3.73 12.91 -11.20
C PHE A 69 4.19 13.31 -12.59
N ASN A 70 3.93 14.54 -12.98
CA ASN A 70 4.50 15.09 -14.19
C ASN A 70 5.97 15.42 -13.91
N ARG A 71 6.86 15.05 -14.83
CA ARG A 71 8.27 15.44 -14.72
C ARG A 71 8.32 16.97 -14.77
N VAL A 72 8.85 17.60 -13.72
CA VAL A 72 9.17 19.02 -13.75
C VAL A 72 10.41 19.17 -14.62
N ASP A 73 10.23 19.54 -15.88
CA ASP A 73 11.35 19.85 -16.76
C ASP A 73 12.06 21.09 -16.23
N HIS A 74 13.21 20.88 -15.57
CA HIS A 74 14.15 21.96 -15.30
C HIS A 74 14.89 22.29 -16.59
N PRO A 75 14.78 23.52 -17.13
CA PRO A 75 15.65 23.94 -18.21
C PRO A 75 17.07 24.00 -17.65
N VAL A 76 17.91 23.05 -18.05
CA VAL A 76 19.35 23.10 -17.79
C VAL A 76 19.86 24.33 -18.52
N ARG A 77 20.10 25.42 -17.78
CA ARG A 77 20.84 26.56 -18.32
C ARG A 77 22.25 26.07 -18.59
N ALA A 78 22.55 25.83 -19.86
CA ALA A 78 23.93 25.68 -20.32
C ALA A 78 24.67 26.96 -19.94
N VAL A 79 25.47 26.86 -18.88
CA VAL A 79 26.50 27.86 -18.56
C VAL A 79 27.61 27.63 -19.58
N THR A 80 27.41 28.14 -20.80
CA THR A 80 28.50 28.28 -21.76
C THR A 80 29.20 29.60 -21.47
N GLU A 81 30.20 29.48 -20.59
CA GLU A 81 31.54 30.06 -20.69
C GLU A 81 31.64 31.41 -21.42
N ARG A 82 31.79 32.49 -20.64
CA ARG A 82 32.61 33.64 -21.04
C ARG A 82 34.00 33.44 -20.46
N GLY A 83 34.92 32.96 -21.30
CA GLY A 83 36.35 33.18 -21.20
C GLY A 83 36.76 34.15 -22.30
#